data_AF-A0A4R8LRW9-F1
#
_entry.id   AF-A0A4R8LRW9-F1
#
_cell.length_a   1.000
_cell.length_b   1.000
_cell.length_c   1.000
_cell.angle_alpha   90.00
_cell.angle_beta   90.00
_cell.angle_gamma   90.00
#
_symmetry.space_group_name_H-M   'P 1'
#
loop_
_entity.id
_entity.type
_entity.pdbx_description
1 polymer ?
#
loop_
_entity_poly.entity_id
_entity_poly.type
_entity_poly.pdbx_seq_one_letter_code
_entity_poly.pdbx_strand_id
1 'polypeptide(L)'
;MQIVDVSVEFASGATISDRGTLLTGNSFVQVSGQLVKALRLMSDAGPPPKVTARINGRTMLLEPGGDGLFRIGSESVIAGQSTSFWWKLVTLVNSPSREQRQQFARFMHTLSAASLIGAIGLWHSTSNWSAVNVLNEVDLCLAFVITFYAGMVSMNGE
;
A
#
# COMPACT_ATOMS: atom_id res chain seq x y z
N MET A 1 6.80 21.46 -16.56
CA MET A 1 5.58 20.67 -16.77
C MET A 1 5.72 19.36 -16.01
N GLN A 2 4.73 18.98 -15.20
CA GLN A 2 4.78 17.78 -14.36
C GLN A 2 3.59 16.88 -14.70
N ILE A 3 3.81 15.57 -14.88
CA ILE A 3 2.73 14.60 -15.12
C ILE A 3 2.09 14.27 -13.77
N VAL A 4 0.76 14.29 -13.71
CA VAL A 4 -0.04 14.02 -12.51
C VAL A 4 -1.10 12.96 -12.83
N ASP A 5 -1.38 12.07 -11.87
CA ASP A 5 -2.46 11.08 -12.02
C ASP A 5 -3.80 11.76 -11.71
N VAL A 6 -4.78 11.62 -12.59
CA VAL A 6 -6.12 12.18 -12.46
C VAL A 6 -7.10 11.03 -12.31
N SER A 7 -7.90 11.05 -11.24
CA SER A 7 -8.93 10.07 -10.96
C SER A 7 -10.30 10.74 -10.95
N VAL A 8 -11.20 10.24 -11.78
CA VAL A 8 -12.58 10.69 -11.89
C VAL A 8 -13.48 9.63 -11.29
N GLU A 9 -14.25 10.01 -10.27
CA GLU A 9 -15.25 9.16 -9.64
C GLU A 9 -16.65 9.60 -10.09
N PHE A 10 -17.41 8.66 -10.67
CA PHE A 10 -18.78 8.87 -11.13
C PHE A 10 -19.79 8.48 -10.04
N ALA A 11 -20.98 9.07 -10.07
CA ALA A 11 -22.07 8.74 -9.14
C ALA A 11 -22.53 7.27 -9.23
N SER A 12 -22.21 6.58 -10.34
CA SER A 12 -22.43 5.15 -10.50
C SER A 12 -21.45 4.25 -9.73
N GLY A 13 -20.45 4.83 -9.06
CA GLY A 13 -19.34 4.11 -8.44
C GLY A 13 -18.22 3.72 -9.42
N ALA A 14 -18.36 4.06 -10.71
CA ALA A 14 -17.28 3.87 -11.68
C ALA A 14 -16.14 4.86 -11.40
N THR A 15 -14.90 4.39 -11.52
CA THR A 15 -13.70 5.23 -11.41
C THR A 15 -12.88 5.13 -12.69
N ILE A 16 -12.53 6.28 -13.28
CA ILE A 16 -11.64 6.36 -14.44
C ILE A 16 -10.37 7.09 -14.01
N SER A 17 -9.24 6.41 -14.13
CA SER A 17 -7.91 6.96 -13.89
C SER A 17 -7.19 7.25 -15.20
N ASP A 18 -6.66 8.45 -15.36
CA ASP A 18 -5.88 8.89 -16.52
C ASP A 18 -4.71 9.78 -16.08
N ARG A 19 -3.83 10.17 -17.02
CA ARG A 19 -2.70 11.07 -16.76
C ARG A 19 -2.98 12.48 -17.29
N GLY A 20 -2.71 13.48 -16.46
CA GLY A 20 -2.78 14.90 -16.80
C GLY A 20 -1.42 15.58 -16.75
N THR A 21 -1.32 16.75 -17.37
CA THR A 21 -0.13 17.62 -17.31
C THR A 21 -0.44 18.85 -16.46
N LEU A 22 0.34 19.05 -15.39
CA LEU A 22 0.29 20.24 -14.56
C LEU A 22 1.11 21.38 -15.22
N LEU A 23 0.41 22.49 -15.47
CA LEU A 23 1.02 23.74 -15.93
C LEU A 23 1.42 24.57 -14.71
N THR A 24 2.71 24.46 -14.33
CA THR A 24 3.31 25.05 -13.12
C THR A 24 3.14 26.57 -13.00
N GLY A 25 2.82 27.28 -14.09
CA GLY A 25 2.61 28.73 -14.09
C GLY A 25 1.23 29.21 -13.62
N ASN A 26 0.17 28.40 -13.76
CA ASN A 26 -1.21 28.90 -13.66
C ASN A 26 -2.14 28.05 -12.75
N SER A 27 -1.63 27.04 -12.05
CA SER A 27 -2.43 26.13 -11.20
C SER A 27 -3.56 25.40 -11.95
N PHE A 28 -3.34 25.09 -13.23
CA PHE A 28 -4.25 24.28 -14.06
C PHE A 28 -3.65 22.91 -14.35
N VAL A 29 -4.50 21.89 -14.29
CA VAL A 29 -4.23 20.53 -14.77
C VAL A 29 -4.91 20.37 -16.13
N GLN A 30 -4.12 20.16 -17.16
CA GLN A 30 -4.60 19.81 -18.49
C GLN A 30 -4.75 18.29 -18.58
N VAL A 31 -5.98 17.83 -18.75
CA VAL A 31 -6.27 16.40 -18.91
C VAL A 31 -6.19 15.98 -20.38
N SER A 32 -6.07 14.67 -20.63
CA SER A 32 -6.11 14.11 -21.99
C SER A 32 -7.42 14.46 -22.70
N GLY A 33 -7.35 14.72 -24.00
CA GLY A 33 -8.54 14.99 -24.83
C GLY A 33 -9.54 13.83 -24.86
N GLN A 34 -9.10 12.60 -24.57
CA GLN A 34 -10.00 11.44 -24.41
C GLN A 34 -10.82 11.54 -23.13
N LEU A 35 -10.21 11.94 -22.01
CA LEU A 35 -10.89 12.15 -20.74
C LEU A 35 -11.90 13.31 -20.82
N VAL A 36 -11.55 14.38 -21.54
CA VAL A 36 -12.50 15.49 -21.81
C VAL A 36 -13.74 15.00 -22.55
N LYS A 37 -13.57 14.15 -23.57
CA LYS A 37 -14.70 13.58 -24.31
C LYS A 37 -15.56 12.68 -23.42
N ALA A 38 -14.94 11.82 -22.61
CA ALA A 38 -15.64 10.94 -21.67
C ALA A 38 -16.41 11.73 -20.60
N LEU A 39 -15.80 12.78 -20.05
CA LEU A 39 -16.43 13.67 -19.08
C LEU A 39 -17.61 14.43 -19.67
N ARG A 40 -17.50 14.94 -20.91
CA ARG A 40 -18.62 15.62 -21.60
C ARG A 40 -19.80 14.67 -21.83
N LEU A 41 -19.54 13.47 -22.35
CA LEU A 41 -20.56 12.45 -22.60
C LEU A 41 -21.32 12.07 -21.32
N MET A 42 -20.64 12.03 -20.17
CA MET A 42 -21.25 11.66 -18.89
C MET A 42 -21.83 12.84 -18.11
N SER A 43 -21.34 14.06 -18.34
CA SER A 43 -21.93 15.27 -17.76
C SER A 43 -23.35 15.52 -18.28
N ASP A 44 -23.67 15.07 -19.49
CA ASP A 44 -25.03 15.15 -20.05
C ASP A 44 -25.98 14.08 -19.47
N ALA A 45 -25.43 13.06 -18.79
CA ALA A 45 -26.17 11.87 -18.36
C ALA A 45 -26.49 11.81 -16.85
N GLY A 46 -26.04 12.76 -16.03
CA GLY A 46 -26.27 12.69 -14.59
C GLY A 46 -25.54 13.73 -13.73
N PRO A 47 -25.47 13.51 -12.40
CA PRO A 47 -24.79 14.42 -11.47
C PRO A 47 -23.31 14.60 -11.83
N PRO A 48 -22.72 15.78 -11.58
CA PRO A 48 -21.36 16.07 -11.99
C PRO A 48 -20.36 15.11 -11.31
N PRO A 49 -19.42 14.52 -12.07
CA PRO A 49 -18.44 13.59 -11.53
C PRO A 49 -17.42 14.32 -10.64
N LYS A 50 -16.94 13.64 -9.60
CA LYS A 50 -15.88 14.16 -8.73
C LYS A 50 -14.54 13.91 -9.40
N VAL A 51 -13.84 14.99 -9.77
CA VAL A 51 -12.51 14.91 -10.40
C VAL A 51 -11.45 15.20 -9.33
N THR A 52 -10.49 14.31 -9.20
CA THR A 52 -9.36 14.46 -8.27
C THR A 52 -8.05 14.31 -9.01
N ALA A 53 -7.02 15.04 -8.60
CA ALA A 53 -5.65 14.87 -9.12
C ALA A 53 -4.68 14.60 -7.99
N ARG A 54 -3.74 13.68 -8.24
CA ARG A 54 -2.64 13.37 -7.34
C ARG A 54 -1.42 14.20 -7.73
N ILE A 55 -1.16 15.25 -6.95
CA ILE A 55 -0.04 16.17 -7.14
C ILE A 55 0.90 16.04 -5.95
N ASN A 56 2.16 15.67 -6.19
CA ASN A 56 3.18 15.51 -5.12
C ASN A 56 2.71 14.60 -3.97
N GLY A 57 1.95 13.56 -4.29
CA GLY A 57 1.41 12.62 -3.31
C GLY A 57 0.19 13.11 -2.53
N ARG A 58 -0.36 14.30 -2.85
CA ARG A 58 -1.61 14.83 -2.28
C ARG A 58 -2.73 14.69 -3.30
N THR A 59 -3.88 14.19 -2.88
CA THR A 59 -5.10 14.19 -3.70
C THR A 59 -5.79 15.54 -3.54
N MET A 60 -5.86 16.31 -4.62
CA MET A 60 -6.52 17.60 -4.70
C MET A 60 -7.81 17.46 -5.50
N LEU A 61 -8.90 18.05 -5.01
CA LEU A 61 -10.13 18.16 -5.79
C LEU A 61 -9.90 19.16 -6.93
N LEU A 62 -10.33 18.77 -8.12
CA LEU A 62 -10.24 19.59 -9.31
C LEU A 62 -11.61 20.19 -9.63
N GLU A 63 -11.66 21.51 -9.77
CA GLU A 63 -12.85 22.22 -10.24
C GLU A 63 -12.79 22.30 -11.78
N PRO A 64 -13.92 22.09 -12.48
CA PRO A 64 -13.96 22.22 -13.93
C PRO A 64 -13.76 23.69 -14.33
N GLY A 65 -12.62 24.01 -14.94
CA GLY A 65 -12.46 25.18 -15.79
C GLY A 65 -12.85 24.78 -17.23
N GLY A 66 -13.31 25.74 -18.03
CA GLY A 66 -13.69 25.48 -19.42
C GLY A 66 -12.59 24.78 -20.23
N ASP A 67 -12.99 24.13 -21.33
CA ASP A 67 -12.10 23.58 -22.36
C ASP A 67 -11.07 22.53 -21.91
N GLY A 68 -11.39 21.75 -20.87
CA GLY A 68 -10.53 20.65 -20.40
C GLY A 68 -9.39 21.11 -19.49
N LEU A 69 -9.45 22.34 -19.01
CA LEU A 69 -8.56 22.88 -17.99
C LEU A 69 -9.21 22.72 -16.63
N PHE A 70 -8.64 21.90 -15.77
CA PHE A 70 -9.12 21.76 -14.40
C PHE A 70 -8.36 22.70 -13.49
N ARG A 71 -9.07 23.54 -12.74
CA ARG A 71 -8.46 24.43 -11.74
C ARG A 71 -8.28 23.65 -10.44
N ILE A 72 -7.11 23.78 -9.83
CA ILE A 72 -6.89 23.28 -8.48
C ILE A 72 -7.71 24.18 -7.54
N GLY A 73 -8.78 23.65 -6.96
CA GLY A 73 -9.57 24.37 -5.96
C GLY A 73 -8.67 24.73 -4.78
N SER A 74 -8.67 25.99 -4.36
CA SER A 74 -7.73 26.52 -3.35
C SER A 74 -7.91 25.93 -1.95
N GLU A 75 -8.93 25.10 -1.73
CA GLU A 75 -9.38 24.75 -0.38
C GLU A 75 -9.94 23.32 -0.22
N SER A 76 -9.40 22.31 -0.92
CA SER A 76 -9.76 20.92 -0.59
C SER A 76 -8.62 19.93 -0.85
N VAL A 77 -7.64 19.96 0.07
CA VAL A 77 -6.94 18.72 0.42
C VAL A 77 -7.99 17.82 1.05
N ILE A 78 -8.25 16.64 0.47
CA ILE A 78 -9.11 15.63 1.10
C ILE A 78 -8.48 15.33 2.47
N ALA A 79 -9.12 15.85 3.53
CA ALA A 79 -8.68 15.71 4.91
C ALA A 79 -8.65 14.22 5.25
N GLY A 80 -7.45 13.65 5.35
CA GLY A 80 -7.29 12.23 5.65
C GLY A 80 -5.87 11.69 5.46
N GLN A 81 -5.02 12.32 4.65
CA GLN A 81 -3.62 11.91 4.54
C GLN A 81 -2.72 12.79 5.41
N SER A 82 -2.59 12.39 6.67
CA SER A 82 -1.48 12.84 7.51
C SER A 82 -0.17 12.56 6.79
N THR A 83 0.54 13.61 6.39
CA THR A 83 1.81 13.55 5.64
C THR A 83 3.00 13.11 6.50
N SER A 84 2.76 12.62 7.71
CA SER A 84 3.84 12.17 8.56
C SER A 84 4.44 10.90 7.97
N PHE A 85 5.73 10.93 7.68
CA PHE A 85 6.55 9.78 7.31
C PHE A 85 6.29 8.58 8.24
N TRP A 86 6.07 8.86 9.53
CA TRP A 86 5.67 7.87 10.54
C TRP A 86 4.35 7.17 10.24
N TRP A 87 3.33 7.91 9.78
CA TRP A 87 2.04 7.30 9.40
C TRP A 87 2.18 6.42 8.16
N LYS A 88 3.01 6.80 7.18
CA LYS A 88 3.32 5.94 6.02
C LYS A 88 4.04 4.65 6.41
N LEU A 89 4.98 4.72 7.36
CA LEU A 89 5.65 3.53 7.90
C LEU A 89 4.67 2.62 8.65
N VAL A 90 3.82 3.20 9.51
CA VAL A 90 2.79 2.44 10.24
C VAL A 90 1.82 1.75 9.26
N THR A 91 1.39 2.43 8.20
CA THR A 91 0.51 1.82 7.19
C THR A 91 1.20 0.72 6.37
N LEU A 92 2.50 0.87 6.07
CA LEU A 92 3.28 -0.16 5.38
C LEU A 92 3.45 -1.43 6.22
N VAL A 93 3.59 -1.27 7.55
CA VAL A 93 3.68 -2.39 8.49
C VAL A 93 2.32 -3.07 8.68
N ASN A 94 1.23 -2.29 8.73
CA ASN A 94 -0.12 -2.80 8.97
C ASN A 94 -0.81 -3.39 7.72
N SER A 95 -0.31 -3.09 6.52
CA SER A 95 -0.87 -3.60 5.26
C SER A 95 0.24 -3.98 4.27
N PRO A 96 1.01 -5.03 4.58
CA PRO A 96 2.09 -5.50 3.70
C PRO A 96 1.53 -5.99 2.36
N SER A 97 2.24 -5.71 1.26
CA SER A 97 1.86 -6.21 -0.06
C SER A 97 1.91 -7.73 -0.12
N ARG A 98 1.25 -8.33 -1.11
CA ARG A 98 1.26 -9.79 -1.32
C ARG A 98 2.70 -10.33 -1.43
N GLU A 99 3.56 -9.63 -2.17
CA GLU A 99 4.96 -9.99 -2.36
C GLU A 99 5.76 -9.88 -1.05
N GLN A 100 5.53 -8.82 -0.27
CA GLN A 100 6.17 -8.65 1.04
C GLN A 100 5.76 -9.75 2.02
N ARG A 101 4.47 -10.12 2.03
CA ARG A 101 3.96 -11.26 2.81
C ARG A 101 4.59 -12.57 2.38
N GLN A 102 4.71 -12.83 1.07
CA GLN A 102 5.37 -14.04 0.57
C GLN A 102 6.86 -14.10 0.92
N GLN A 103 7.58 -12.98 0.85
CA GLN A 103 8.98 -12.92 1.27
C GLN A 103 9.12 -13.16 2.78
N PHE A 104 8.25 -12.53 3.58
CA PHE A 104 8.21 -12.75 5.02
C PHE A 104 7.89 -14.22 5.35
N ALA A 105 6.93 -14.84 4.67
CA ALA A 105 6.59 -16.24 4.86
C ALA A 105 7.80 -17.17 4.62
N ARG A 106 8.55 -16.94 3.53
CA ARG A 106 9.77 -17.70 3.24
C ARG A 106 10.82 -17.50 4.32
N PHE A 107 11.01 -16.25 4.75
CA PHE A 107 11.94 -15.92 5.84
C PHE A 107 11.56 -16.65 7.14
N MET A 108 10.27 -16.65 7.52
CA MET A 108 9.79 -17.35 8.71
C MET A 108 10.01 -18.87 8.62
N HIS A 109 9.80 -19.48 7.45
CA HIS A 109 10.13 -20.89 7.25
C HIS A 109 11.63 -21.19 7.34
N THR A 110 12.49 -20.29 6.86
CA THR A 110 13.94 -20.45 7.04
C THR A 110 14.36 -20.34 8.50
N LEU A 111 13.75 -19.43 9.27
CA LEU A 111 14.01 -19.29 10.69
C LEU A 111 13.53 -20.54 11.46
N SER A 112 12.36 -21.06 11.09
CA SER A 112 11.84 -22.34 11.59
C SER A 112 12.84 -23.47 11.36
N ALA A 113 13.31 -23.65 10.12
CA ALA A 113 14.32 -24.66 9.81
C ALA A 113 15.60 -24.47 10.63
N ALA A 114 16.07 -23.23 10.80
CA ALA A 114 17.23 -22.92 11.62
C ALA A 114 17.02 -23.27 13.10
N SER A 115 15.84 -22.97 13.68
CA SER A 115 15.49 -23.35 15.04
C SER A 115 15.48 -24.87 15.24
N LEU A 116 14.94 -25.63 14.28
CA LEU A 116 14.94 -27.09 14.33
C LEU A 116 16.36 -27.68 14.27
N ILE A 117 17.21 -27.16 13.36
CA ILE A 117 18.62 -27.55 13.29
C ILE A 117 19.34 -27.22 14.60
N GLY A 118 19.04 -26.05 15.18
CA GLY A 118 19.57 -25.63 16.46
C GLY A 118 19.19 -26.58 17.60
N ALA A 119 17.92 -26.99 17.68
CA ALA A 119 17.42 -27.94 18.67
C ALA A 119 18.15 -29.28 18.55
N ILE A 120 18.22 -29.85 17.34
CA ILE A 120 18.94 -31.11 17.09
C ILE A 120 20.42 -30.97 17.47
N GLY A 121 21.05 -29.84 17.15
CA GLY A 121 22.44 -29.56 17.49
C GLY A 121 22.68 -29.45 19.01
N LEU A 122 21.78 -28.76 19.73
CA LEU A 122 21.85 -28.64 21.18
C LEU A 122 21.65 -30.00 21.86
N TRP A 123 20.65 -30.77 21.43
CA TRP A 123 20.41 -32.13 21.90
C TRP A 123 21.64 -33.03 21.72
N HIS A 124 22.24 -33.04 20.52
CA HIS A 124 23.40 -33.90 20.23
C HIS A 124 24.69 -33.48 20.94
N SER A 125 24.86 -32.19 21.22
CA SER A 125 26.07 -31.67 21.86
C SER A 125 26.00 -31.68 23.39
N THR A 126 24.83 -31.93 23.97
CA THR A 126 24.61 -31.88 25.42
C THR A 126 24.69 -33.26 26.06
N SER A 127 25.80 -33.54 26.75
CA SER A 127 25.96 -34.78 27.52
C SER A 127 25.43 -34.68 28.96
N ASN A 128 25.41 -33.47 29.54
CA ASN A 128 24.90 -33.22 30.89
C ASN A 128 23.76 -32.20 30.84
N TRP A 129 22.56 -32.65 31.18
CA TRP A 129 21.36 -31.82 31.12
C TRP A 129 21.20 -30.99 32.40
N SER A 130 21.42 -29.69 32.26
CA SER A 130 21.05 -28.69 33.26
C SER A 130 19.65 -28.14 32.99
N ALA A 131 19.01 -27.54 33.99
CA ALA A 131 17.71 -26.88 33.82
C ALA A 131 17.75 -25.79 32.74
N VAL A 132 18.88 -25.08 32.60
CA VAL A 132 19.07 -24.06 31.56
C VAL A 132 19.11 -24.69 30.16
N ASN A 133 19.77 -25.84 29.99
CA ASN A 133 19.83 -26.53 28.70
C ASN A 133 18.44 -27.04 28.29
N VAL A 134 17.66 -27.55 29.25
CA VAL A 134 16.27 -27.96 29.01
C VAL A 134 15.42 -26.77 28.55
N LEU A 135 15.55 -25.60 29.20
CA LEU A 135 14.83 -24.39 28.78
C LEU A 135 15.23 -23.94 27.37
N ASN A 136 16.53 -23.91 27.06
CA ASN A 136 17.01 -23.54 25.73
C ASN A 136 16.48 -24.49 24.63
N GLU A 137 16.43 -25.80 24.91
CA GLU A 137 15.87 -26.80 23.99
C GLU A 137 14.38 -26.56 23.74
N VAL A 138 13.62 -26.30 24.81
CA VAL A 138 12.19 -25.95 24.73
C VAL A 138 11.99 -24.65 23.93
N ASP A 139 12.81 -23.63 24.16
CA ASP A 139 12.74 -22.35 23.44
C ASP A 139 12.99 -22.53 21.94
N LEU A 140 13.94 -23.38 21.55
CA LEU A 140 14.20 -23.71 20.13
C LEU A 140 13.01 -24.45 19.51
N CYS A 141 12.40 -25.38 20.23
CA CYS A 141 11.20 -26.08 19.78
C CYS A 141 10.00 -25.14 19.62
N LEU A 142 9.79 -24.23 20.58
CA LEU A 142 8.74 -23.22 20.51
C LEU A 142 8.98 -22.25 19.36
N ALA A 143 10.22 -21.77 19.19
CA ALA A 143 10.61 -20.91 18.08
C ALA A 143 10.32 -21.59 16.74
N PHE A 144 10.63 -22.88 16.58
CA PHE A 144 10.29 -23.67 15.39
C PHE A 144 8.78 -23.63 15.11
N VAL A 145 7.93 -23.95 16.09
CA VAL A 145 6.47 -24.02 15.92
C VAL A 145 5.88 -22.65 15.60
N ILE A 146 6.24 -21.63 16.38
CA ILE A 146 5.71 -20.26 16.22
C ILE A 146 6.08 -19.72 14.84
N THR A 147 7.34 -19.87 14.44
CA THR A 147 7.81 -19.34 13.16
C THR A 147 7.25 -20.11 11.98
N PHE A 148 7.11 -21.43 12.09
CA PHE A 148 6.45 -22.25 11.07
C PHE A 148 5.00 -21.82 10.84
N TYR A 149 4.24 -21.67 11.94
CA TYR A 149 2.84 -21.25 11.88
C TYR A 149 2.70 -19.82 11.34
N ALA A 150 3.52 -18.89 11.81
CA ALA A 150 3.53 -17.52 11.29
C ALA A 150 3.87 -17.46 9.79
N GLY A 151 4.77 -18.32 9.32
CA GLY A 151 5.07 -18.48 7.88
C GLY A 151 3.85 -18.96 7.09
N MET A 152 3.18 -20.00 7.58
CA MET A 152 1.94 -20.54 6.98
C MET A 152 0.83 -19.49 6.87
N VAL A 153 0.57 -18.77 7.97
CA VAL A 153 -0.45 -17.70 7.99
C VAL A 153 -0.10 -16.57 7.02
N SER A 154 1.18 -16.19 6.96
CA SER A 154 1.62 -15.11 6.08
C SER A 154 1.47 -15.46 4.60
N MET A 155 1.63 -16.74 4.23
CA MET A 155 1.55 -17.21 2.84
C MET A 155 0.12 -17.28 2.29
N ASN A 156 -0.89 -17.42 3.16
CA ASN A 156 -2.32 -17.39 2.79
C ASN A 156 -2.81 -15.96 2.59
N GLY A 157 -2.54 -15.37 1.41
CA GLY A 157 -2.96 -14.02 1.06
C GLY A 157 -3.89 -13.99 -0.14
N GLU A 158 -5.18 -14.10 0.14
CA GLU A 158 -6.22 -13.20 -0.40
C GLU A 158 -6.60 -12.20 0.69
#